data_AF-A0A851H9K9-F1
#
_entry.id   AF-A0A851H9K9-F1
#
_cell.length_a   1.000
_cell.length_b   1.000
_cell.length_c   1.000
_cell.angle_alpha   90.00
_cell.angle_beta   90.00
_cell.angle_gamma   90.00
#
_symmetry.space_group_name_H-M   'P 1'
#
loop_
_entity.id
_entity.type
_entity.pdbx_description
1 polymer ?
#
loop_
_entity_poly.entity_id
_entity_poly.type
_entity_poly.pdbx_seq_one_letter_code
_entity_poly.pdbx_strand_id
1 'polypeptide(L)'
;MTNNHKSHVQAEQSTPNNRTTTHINRLKNKVITEYNHLDQIIKRTHYSSHFNPPDFDNENNYYLYFIQEYDPQTGNKTKEINYYSAGSVEDIWEYDPITENRIKYTSYDFDGGCLTEDYNPQTDNVIKRTIRRSDGSLEMIRDYDPQTEKETKSIHYLPDGKTIDYIIIYNPKKHDPQSRTTHY
;
A
#
# COMPACT_ATOMS: atom_id res chain seq x y z
N MET A 1 -53.17 -45.19 0.17
CA MET A 1 -53.10 -43.73 -0.03
C MET A 1 -51.88 -43.24 0.71
N THR A 2 -50.87 -42.85 -0.05
CA THR A 2 -49.65 -42.16 0.36
C THR A 2 -49.98 -40.77 0.91
N ASN A 3 -49.32 -40.35 1.99
CA ASN A 3 -48.97 -38.94 2.17
C ASN A 3 -47.74 -38.79 3.07
N ASN A 4 -46.64 -38.42 2.40
CA ASN A 4 -45.46 -37.77 2.94
C ASN A 4 -45.81 -36.37 3.48
N HIS A 5 -45.03 -35.90 4.46
CA HIS A 5 -44.50 -34.53 4.65
C HIS A 5 -44.19 -34.32 6.13
N LYS A 6 -43.10 -33.70 6.59
CA LYS A 6 -41.93 -33.05 5.98
C LYS A 6 -40.90 -33.02 7.11
N SER A 7 -39.72 -33.63 6.94
CA SER A 7 -38.57 -33.30 7.77
C SER A 7 -38.03 -31.96 7.31
N HIS A 8 -38.08 -30.97 8.20
CA HIS A 8 -37.43 -29.68 8.00
C HIS A 8 -35.92 -29.92 8.17
N VAL A 9 -35.21 -30.20 7.08
CA VAL A 9 -33.76 -30.05 7.05
C VAL A 9 -33.51 -28.59 6.73
N GLN A 10 -33.15 -27.83 7.76
CA GLN A 10 -32.61 -26.49 7.63
C GLN A 10 -31.23 -26.66 6.99
N ALA A 11 -31.11 -26.29 5.71
CA ALA A 11 -29.82 -26.23 5.05
C ALA A 11 -28.99 -25.14 5.74
N GLU A 12 -27.96 -25.56 6.47
CA GLU A 12 -26.89 -24.65 6.89
C GLU A 12 -26.29 -24.05 5.61
N GLN A 13 -26.42 -22.74 5.45
CA GLN A 13 -25.72 -22.00 4.41
C GLN A 13 -24.22 -22.11 4.71
N SER A 14 -23.55 -23.03 4.05
CA SER A 14 -22.10 -23.14 4.05
C SER A 14 -21.50 -21.81 3.59
N THR A 15 -20.72 -21.17 4.45
CA THR A 15 -19.91 -20.00 4.08
C THR A 15 -19.05 -20.35 2.86
N PRO A 16 -18.90 -19.46 1.86
CA PRO A 16 -18.02 -19.72 0.74
C PRO A 16 -16.57 -19.64 1.25
N ASN A 17 -15.93 -20.79 1.44
CA ASN A 17 -14.54 -20.82 1.89
C ASN A 17 -13.63 -20.39 0.74
N ASN A 18 -12.78 -19.37 0.97
CA ASN A 18 -11.72 -18.99 0.05
C ASN A 18 -10.76 -20.18 -0.17
N ARG A 19 -10.33 -20.39 -1.42
CA ARG A 19 -9.36 -21.43 -1.79
C ARG A 19 -7.94 -20.86 -1.73
N THR A 20 -6.96 -21.69 -1.37
CA THR A 20 -5.54 -21.29 -1.38
C THR A 20 -4.71 -22.29 -2.18
N THR A 21 -3.74 -21.81 -2.96
CA THR A 21 -2.71 -22.63 -3.62
C THR A 21 -1.31 -22.17 -3.19
N THR A 22 -0.36 -23.10 -3.18
CA THR A 22 1.06 -22.81 -2.90
C THR A 22 1.90 -23.26 -4.08
N HIS A 23 2.75 -22.37 -4.57
CA HIS A 23 3.72 -22.65 -5.61
C HIS A 23 5.13 -22.35 -5.11
N ILE A 24 6.08 -23.26 -5.34
CA ILE A 24 7.50 -23.06 -5.04
C ILE A 24 8.25 -23.13 -6.37
N ASN A 25 8.95 -22.05 -6.73
CA ASN A 25 9.68 -22.00 -7.99
C ASN A 25 11.08 -22.63 -7.85
N ARG A 26 11.81 -22.75 -8.98
CA ARG A 26 13.17 -23.33 -9.02
C ARG A 26 14.20 -22.55 -8.17
N LEU A 27 13.93 -21.28 -7.92
CA LEU A 27 14.76 -20.41 -7.06
C LEU A 27 14.35 -20.53 -5.58
N LYS A 28 13.51 -21.51 -5.21
CA LYS A 28 12.95 -21.65 -3.87
C LYS A 28 12.27 -20.37 -3.38
N ASN A 29 11.60 -19.62 -4.24
CA ASN A 29 10.62 -18.61 -3.80
C ASN A 29 9.27 -19.29 -3.64
N LYS A 30 8.56 -18.98 -2.57
CA LYS A 30 7.24 -19.53 -2.27
C LYS A 30 6.19 -18.46 -2.50
N VAL A 31 5.16 -18.79 -3.26
CA VAL A 31 4.01 -17.92 -3.52
C VAL A 31 2.76 -18.63 -3.04
N ILE A 32 2.03 -17.98 -2.14
CA ILE A 32 0.71 -18.41 -1.70
C ILE A 32 -0.32 -17.55 -2.44
N THR A 33 -1.23 -18.16 -3.19
CA THR A 33 -2.31 -17.46 -3.90
C THR A 33 -3.65 -17.80 -3.26
N GLU A 34 -4.40 -16.77 -2.89
CA GLU A 34 -5.76 -16.88 -2.34
C GLU A 34 -6.79 -16.50 -3.40
N TYR A 35 -7.89 -17.25 -3.44
CA TYR A 35 -8.98 -17.10 -4.38
C TYR A 35 -10.31 -16.91 -3.65
N ASN A 36 -11.20 -16.10 -4.20
CA ASN A 36 -12.58 -16.03 -3.73
C ASN A 36 -13.38 -17.29 -4.16
N HIS A 37 -14.65 -17.33 -3.81
CA HIS A 37 -15.56 -18.44 -4.13
C HIS A 37 -15.91 -18.60 -5.63
N LEU A 38 -15.48 -17.66 -6.47
CA LEU A 38 -15.61 -17.71 -7.92
C LEU A 38 -14.28 -18.08 -8.61
N ASP A 39 -13.30 -18.59 -7.85
CA ASP A 39 -11.93 -18.89 -8.32
C ASP A 39 -11.18 -17.67 -8.90
N GLN A 40 -11.55 -16.45 -8.50
CA GLN A 40 -10.82 -15.23 -8.84
C GLN A 40 -9.74 -14.95 -7.81
N ILE A 41 -8.54 -14.56 -8.27
CA ILE A 41 -7.42 -14.22 -7.38
C ILE A 41 -7.77 -12.96 -6.60
N ILE A 42 -7.58 -13.00 -5.29
CA ILE A 42 -7.77 -11.83 -4.41
C ILE A 42 -6.47 -11.40 -3.74
N LYS A 43 -5.51 -12.32 -3.59
CA LYS A 43 -4.26 -12.03 -2.90
C LYS A 43 -3.14 -12.99 -3.30
N ARG A 44 -1.91 -12.48 -3.34
CA ARG A 44 -0.68 -13.26 -3.43
C ARG A 44 0.29 -12.84 -2.32
N THR A 45 0.83 -13.82 -1.61
CA THR A 45 1.87 -13.62 -0.60
C THR A 45 3.16 -14.24 -1.09
N HIS A 46 4.20 -13.43 -1.24
CA HIS A 46 5.47 -13.84 -1.83
C HIS A 46 6.55 -13.92 -0.75
N TYR A 47 7.23 -15.05 -0.72
CA TYR A 47 8.34 -15.31 0.18
C TYR A 47 9.61 -15.61 -0.61
N SER A 48 10.74 -15.11 -0.12
CA SER A 48 12.08 -15.35 -0.67
C SER A 48 12.93 -16.18 0.29
N SER A 49 13.72 -17.10 -0.27
CA SER A 49 14.73 -17.88 0.47
C SER A 49 16.14 -17.27 0.41
N HIS A 50 16.33 -16.15 -0.29
CA HIS A 50 17.66 -15.58 -0.59
C HIS A 50 18.24 -14.69 0.53
N PHE A 51 17.52 -14.49 1.63
CA PHE A 51 18.01 -13.75 2.80
C PHE A 51 18.48 -14.71 3.90
N ASN A 52 19.33 -15.69 3.57
CA ASN A 52 19.98 -16.48 4.61
C ASN A 52 21.15 -15.68 5.19
N PRO A 53 21.07 -15.15 6.44
CA PRO A 53 22.30 -14.86 7.16
C PRO A 53 23.11 -16.17 7.27
N PRO A 54 24.45 -16.10 7.14
CA PRO A 54 25.31 -17.28 6.98
C PRO A 54 25.26 -18.29 8.15
N ASP A 55 24.62 -17.96 9.27
CA ASP A 55 24.67 -18.75 10.51
C ASP A 55 23.36 -19.49 10.87
N PHE A 56 22.36 -19.53 10.00
CA PHE A 56 21.10 -20.26 10.26
C PHE A 56 20.90 -21.46 9.32
N ASP A 57 21.41 -22.62 9.73
CA ASP A 57 21.15 -23.93 9.10
C ASP A 57 19.73 -24.44 9.41
N ASN A 58 18.72 -23.81 8.82
CA ASN A 58 17.35 -24.34 8.74
C ASN A 58 16.85 -24.23 7.30
N GLU A 59 16.50 -25.38 6.70
CA GLU A 59 16.07 -25.55 5.32
C GLU A 59 14.78 -24.80 4.93
N ASN A 60 14.12 -24.08 5.85
CA ASN A 60 12.83 -23.40 5.64
C ASN A 60 12.81 -21.88 5.91
N ASN A 61 13.95 -21.19 5.83
CA ASN A 61 14.00 -19.71 6.01
C ASN A 61 13.42 -18.96 4.80
N TYR A 62 12.09 -18.87 4.75
CA TYR A 62 11.33 -18.03 3.85
C TYR A 62 11.02 -16.70 4.53
N TYR A 63 11.50 -15.60 3.97
CA TYR A 63 11.18 -14.25 4.43
C TYR A 63 10.01 -13.73 3.61
N LEU A 64 9.00 -13.18 4.29
CA LEU A 64 7.94 -12.44 3.62
C LEU A 64 8.57 -11.25 2.90
N TYR A 65 8.43 -11.22 1.57
CA TYR A 65 9.05 -10.20 0.75
C TYR A 65 8.03 -9.13 0.36
N PHE A 66 6.89 -9.55 -0.19
CA PHE A 66 5.77 -8.64 -0.44
C PHE A 66 4.42 -9.38 -0.52
N ILE A 67 3.35 -8.62 -0.36
CA ILE A 67 1.96 -9.04 -0.55
C ILE A 67 1.35 -8.22 -1.67
N GLN A 68 0.57 -8.85 -2.55
CA GLN A 68 -0.25 -8.19 -3.56
C GLN A 68 -1.72 -8.51 -3.31
N GLU A 69 -2.58 -7.51 -3.36
CA GLU A 69 -4.04 -7.65 -3.35
C GLU A 69 -4.60 -7.28 -4.73
N TYR A 70 -5.72 -7.91 -5.09
CA TYR A 70 -6.33 -7.78 -6.42
C TYR A 70 -7.81 -7.47 -6.31
N ASP A 71 -8.31 -6.65 -7.22
CA ASP A 71 -9.74 -6.52 -7.43
C ASP A 71 -10.26 -7.79 -8.11
N PRO A 72 -11.22 -8.52 -7.53
CA PRO A 72 -11.68 -9.77 -8.12
C PRO A 72 -12.48 -9.59 -9.41
N GLN A 73 -13.05 -8.40 -9.66
CA GLN A 73 -13.88 -8.15 -10.85
C GLN A 73 -13.01 -7.85 -12.07
N THR A 74 -11.97 -7.04 -11.90
CA THR A 74 -11.07 -6.65 -12.99
C THR A 74 -9.83 -7.53 -13.09
N GLY A 75 -9.40 -8.13 -11.98
CA GLY A 75 -8.14 -8.86 -11.86
C GLY A 75 -6.91 -7.96 -11.70
N ASN A 76 -7.10 -6.63 -11.64
CA ASN A 76 -6.01 -5.67 -11.49
C ASN A 76 -5.47 -5.66 -10.06
N LYS A 77 -4.18 -5.37 -9.90
CA LYS A 77 -3.58 -5.15 -8.59
C LYS A 77 -4.20 -3.90 -7.96
N THR A 78 -4.56 -3.97 -6.68
CA THR A 78 -5.12 -2.85 -5.91
C THR A 78 -4.19 -2.41 -4.79
N LYS A 79 -3.33 -3.31 -4.31
CA LYS A 79 -2.35 -3.01 -3.27
C LYS A 79 -1.10 -3.86 -3.43
N GLU A 80 0.04 -3.28 -3.07
CA GLU A 80 1.28 -3.98 -2.82
C GLU A 80 1.85 -3.53 -1.47
N ILE A 81 2.27 -4.48 -0.63
CA ILE A 81 2.91 -4.21 0.66
C ILE A 81 4.28 -4.86 0.63
N ASN A 82 5.33 -4.05 0.69
CA ASN A 82 6.72 -4.49 0.73
C ASN A 82 7.22 -4.54 2.17
N TYR A 83 8.07 -5.52 2.46
CA TYR A 83 8.59 -5.75 3.81
C TYR A 83 10.12 -5.72 3.81
N TYR A 84 10.67 -5.09 4.84
CA TYR A 84 12.07 -5.27 5.20
C TYR A 84 12.33 -6.73 5.56
N SER A 85 13.59 -7.16 5.45
CA SER A 85 14.01 -8.51 5.86
C SER A 85 13.70 -8.86 7.32
N ALA A 86 13.58 -7.84 8.19
CA ALA A 86 13.17 -7.98 9.59
C ALA A 86 11.65 -8.23 9.79
N GLY A 87 10.84 -8.14 8.73
CA GLY A 87 9.39 -8.38 8.75
C GLY A 87 8.53 -7.12 8.97
N SER A 88 9.13 -5.96 9.21
CA SER A 88 8.43 -4.67 9.26
C SER A 88 8.04 -4.23 7.84
N VAL A 89 6.92 -3.50 7.71
CA VAL A 89 6.52 -2.91 6.42
C VAL A 89 7.51 -1.82 6.03
N GLU A 90 8.04 -1.91 4.81
CA GLU A 90 8.90 -0.91 4.20
C GLU A 90 8.04 0.13 3.48
N ASP A 91 7.18 -0.32 2.58
CA ASP A 91 6.28 0.55 1.83
C ASP A 91 4.99 -0.14 1.39
N ILE A 92 4.02 0.69 1.01
CA ILE A 92 2.71 0.30 0.53
C ILE A 92 2.41 1.11 -0.73
N TRP A 93 2.05 0.42 -1.81
CA TRP A 93 1.47 1.02 -3.01
C TRP A 93 -0.02 0.69 -3.08
N GLU A 94 -0.84 1.69 -3.40
CA GLU A 94 -2.28 1.53 -3.65
C GLU A 94 -2.57 1.94 -5.10
N TYR A 95 -3.43 1.18 -5.77
CA TYR A 95 -3.72 1.32 -7.20
C TYR A 95 -5.23 1.41 -7.46
N ASP A 96 -5.60 2.10 -8.53
CA ASP A 96 -6.97 2.14 -9.02
C ASP A 96 -7.40 0.74 -9.50
N PRO A 97 -8.54 0.18 -9.03
CA PRO A 97 -8.95 -1.18 -9.38
C PRO A 97 -9.34 -1.34 -10.85
N ILE A 98 -9.63 -0.27 -11.58
CA ILE A 98 -10.06 -0.30 -12.98
C ILE A 98 -8.88 -0.09 -13.93
N THR A 99 -8.00 0.87 -13.63
CA THR A 99 -6.89 1.23 -14.53
C THR A 99 -5.54 0.65 -14.12
N GLU A 100 -5.39 0.15 -12.89
CA GLU A 100 -4.12 -0.25 -12.28
C GLU A 100 -3.11 0.91 -12.13
N ASN A 101 -3.55 2.16 -12.33
CA ASN A 101 -2.70 3.33 -12.13
C ASN A 101 -2.48 3.57 -10.63
N ARG A 102 -1.31 4.10 -10.28
CA ARG A 102 -0.98 4.45 -8.90
C ARG A 102 -1.92 5.54 -8.42
N ILE A 103 -2.45 5.38 -7.21
CA ILE A 103 -3.24 6.41 -6.54
C ILE A 103 -2.56 6.91 -5.29
N LYS A 104 -1.77 6.04 -4.63
CA LYS A 104 -1.10 6.38 -3.39
C LYS A 104 0.13 5.53 -3.13
N TYR A 105 1.10 6.13 -2.46
CA TYR A 105 2.30 5.48 -1.94
C TYR A 105 2.46 5.87 -0.47
N THR A 106 2.90 4.93 0.36
CA THR A 106 3.34 5.22 1.73
C THR A 106 4.61 4.46 2.02
N SER A 107 5.68 5.14 2.43
CA SER A 107 6.90 4.51 2.95
C SER A 107 7.11 4.84 4.42
N TYR A 108 7.72 3.90 5.12
CA TYR A 108 8.04 3.98 6.53
C TYR A 108 9.56 3.94 6.69
N ASP A 109 10.11 4.86 7.46
CA ASP A 109 11.50 4.75 7.88
C ASP A 109 11.63 3.83 9.10
N PHE A 110 12.87 3.45 9.43
CA PHE A 110 13.16 2.60 10.57
C PHE A 110 12.89 3.26 11.93
N ASP A 111 12.79 4.59 11.97
CA ASP A 111 12.54 5.37 13.19
C ASP A 111 11.04 5.57 13.45
N GLY A 112 10.17 5.15 12.51
CA GLY A 112 8.71 5.24 12.60
C GLY A 112 8.11 6.48 11.91
N GLY A 113 8.93 7.32 11.30
CA GLY A 113 8.47 8.38 10.40
C GLY A 113 7.92 7.80 9.11
N CYS A 114 7.14 8.61 8.38
CA CYS A 114 6.57 8.17 7.12
C CYS A 114 6.40 9.29 6.09
N LEU A 115 6.45 8.89 4.83
CA LEU A 115 6.15 9.71 3.66
C LEU A 115 4.94 9.09 2.97
N THR A 116 3.90 9.90 2.74
CA THR A 116 2.75 9.53 1.92
C THR A 116 2.70 10.42 0.69
N GLU A 117 2.47 9.83 -0.47
CA GLU A 117 2.27 10.53 -1.74
C GLU A 117 0.94 10.14 -2.38
N ASP A 118 0.17 11.12 -2.82
CA ASP A 118 -1.02 10.91 -3.64
C ASP A 118 -0.67 11.21 -5.11
N TYR A 119 -1.22 10.42 -6.02
CA TYR A 119 -0.89 10.46 -7.45
C TYR A 119 -2.07 10.92 -8.29
N ASN A 120 -1.79 11.65 -9.37
CA ASN A 120 -2.78 11.90 -10.40
C ASN A 120 -2.96 10.64 -11.25
N PRO A 121 -4.16 10.06 -11.34
CA PRO A 121 -4.37 8.80 -12.05
C PRO A 121 -4.26 8.91 -13.58
N GLN A 122 -4.19 10.12 -14.15
CA GLN A 122 -4.07 10.33 -15.60
C GLN A 122 -2.62 10.56 -16.05
N THR A 123 -1.82 11.23 -15.21
CA THR A 123 -0.44 11.61 -15.54
C THR A 123 0.60 10.83 -14.76
N ASP A 124 0.19 10.11 -13.70
CA ASP A 124 1.06 9.37 -12.79
C ASP A 124 2.07 10.26 -12.03
N ASN A 125 1.83 11.58 -12.05
CA ASN A 125 2.60 12.56 -11.29
C ASN A 125 2.12 12.61 -9.83
N VAL A 126 3.03 12.87 -8.90
CA VAL A 126 2.66 13.19 -7.51
C VAL A 126 1.88 14.51 -7.49
N ILE A 127 0.76 14.53 -6.78
CA ILE A 127 -0.06 15.74 -6.55
C ILE A 127 0.02 16.25 -5.12
N LYS A 128 0.39 15.37 -4.19
CA LYS A 128 0.52 15.72 -2.78
C LYS A 128 1.55 14.83 -2.12
N ARG A 129 2.35 15.41 -1.22
CA ARG A 129 3.25 14.70 -0.32
C ARG A 129 3.00 15.14 1.10
N THR A 130 2.89 14.17 2.01
CA THR A 130 2.78 14.40 3.46
C THR A 130 3.92 13.68 4.15
N ILE A 131 4.67 14.38 4.99
CA ILE A 131 5.76 13.81 5.79
C ILE A 131 5.40 13.93 7.26
N ARG A 132 5.55 12.82 7.98
CA ARG A 132 5.35 12.72 9.41
C ARG A 132 6.63 12.28 10.09
N ARG A 133 6.86 12.82 11.28
CA ARG A 133 7.94 12.40 12.17
C ARG A 133 7.61 11.05 12.80
N SER A 134 8.59 10.50 13.51
CA SER A 134 8.49 9.22 14.22
C SER A 134 7.40 9.17 15.29
N ASP A 135 7.05 10.31 15.88
CA ASP A 135 5.94 10.42 16.84
C ASP A 135 4.56 10.58 16.17
N GLY A 136 4.51 10.55 14.83
CA GLY A 136 3.32 10.74 14.02
C GLY A 136 2.93 12.19 13.79
N SER A 137 3.65 13.16 14.36
CA SER A 137 3.40 14.60 14.14
C SER A 137 3.65 14.98 12.69
N LEU A 138 2.84 15.90 12.15
CA LEU A 138 3.07 16.44 10.81
C LEU A 138 4.36 17.26 10.80
N GLU A 139 5.24 16.98 9.86
CA GLU A 139 6.41 17.81 9.60
C GLU A 139 6.14 18.78 8.45
N MET A 140 5.60 18.24 7.36
CA MET A 140 5.47 19.00 6.11
C MET A 140 4.37 18.43 5.22
N ILE A 141 3.69 19.32 4.50
CA ILE A 141 2.80 18.97 3.39
C ILE A 141 3.25 19.76 2.16
N ARG A 142 3.34 19.10 1.01
CA ARG A 142 3.62 19.72 -0.30
C ARG A 142 2.51 19.38 -1.29
N ASP A 143 2.03 20.38 -2.01
CA ASP A 143 1.06 20.24 -3.09
C ASP A 143 1.76 20.50 -4.43
N TYR A 144 1.43 19.72 -5.46
CA TYR A 144 2.10 19.73 -6.76
C TYR A 144 1.10 19.92 -7.90
N ASP A 145 1.57 20.53 -8.98
CA ASP A 145 0.81 20.64 -10.21
C ASP A 145 0.68 19.26 -10.87
N PRO A 146 -0.55 18.77 -11.15
CA PRO A 146 -0.76 17.41 -11.64
C PRO A 146 -0.20 17.14 -13.04
N GLN A 147 0.08 18.17 -13.83
CA GLN A 147 0.56 18.01 -15.21
C GLN A 147 2.08 18.09 -15.32
N THR A 148 2.72 18.81 -14.40
CA THR A 148 4.15 19.12 -14.46
C THR A 148 4.96 18.60 -13.28
N GLU A 149 4.28 18.11 -12.23
CA GLU A 149 4.88 17.65 -10.96
C GLU A 149 5.69 18.75 -10.23
N LYS A 150 5.47 20.01 -10.62
CA LYS A 150 6.11 21.17 -10.00
C LYS A 150 5.42 21.52 -8.69
N GLU A 151 6.19 21.79 -7.64
CA GLU A 151 5.63 22.19 -6.35
C GLU A 151 4.90 23.52 -6.50
N THR A 152 3.69 23.59 -5.94
CA THR A 152 2.83 24.78 -5.95
C THR A 152 2.73 25.39 -4.56
N LYS A 153 2.87 24.58 -3.51
CA LYS A 153 2.77 24.99 -2.12
C LYS A 153 3.50 24.02 -1.20
N SER A 154 4.17 24.56 -0.18
CA SER A 154 4.60 23.81 1.01
C SER A 154 4.07 24.44 2.29
N ILE A 155 3.70 23.60 3.25
CA ILE A 155 3.37 23.98 4.63
C ILE A 155 4.33 23.22 5.53
N HIS A 156 5.05 23.94 6.37
CA HIS A 156 5.94 23.38 7.39
C HIS A 156 5.34 23.60 8.77
N TYR A 157 5.46 22.60 9.63
CA TYR A 157 4.92 22.61 10.98
C TYR A 157 6.03 22.57 12.01
N LEU A 158 5.79 23.25 13.14
CA LEU A 158 6.60 23.13 14.34
C LEU A 158 6.58 21.67 14.87
N PRO A 159 7.47 21.33 15.83
CA PRO A 159 7.54 19.97 16.37
C PRO A 159 6.25 19.43 16.99
N ASP A 160 5.31 20.30 17.38
CA ASP A 160 3.99 19.87 17.89
C ASP A 160 3.07 19.27 16.80
N GLY A 161 3.46 19.38 15.52
CA GLY A 161 2.75 18.89 14.34
C GLY A 161 1.41 19.57 14.07
N LYS A 162 1.13 20.69 14.74
CA LYS A 162 -0.16 21.38 14.70
C LYS A 162 0.03 22.85 14.34
N THR A 163 1.03 23.49 14.92
CA THR A 163 1.35 24.89 14.67
C THR A 163 2.13 25.00 13.37
N ILE A 164 1.62 25.80 12.44
CA ILE A 164 2.30 26.08 11.18
C ILE A 164 3.50 26.99 11.51
N ASP A 165 4.70 26.55 11.14
CA ASP A 165 5.90 27.40 11.19
C ASP A 165 5.86 28.40 10.03
N TYR A 166 5.84 27.89 8.79
CA TYR A 166 5.70 28.73 7.62
C TYR A 166 5.05 28.03 6.43
N ILE A 167 4.53 28.85 5.52
CA ILE A 167 3.95 28.43 4.24
C ILE A 167 4.76 29.08 3.11
N ILE A 168 5.11 28.29 2.09
CA ILE A 168 5.68 28.78 0.83
C ILE A 168 4.66 28.55 -0.29
N ILE A 169 4.42 29.57 -1.12
CA ILE A 169 3.64 29.45 -2.36
C ILE A 169 4.57 29.67 -3.54
N TYR A 170 4.50 28.81 -4.56
CA TYR A 170 5.37 28.86 -5.74
C TYR A 170 4.63 29.40 -6.97
N ASN A 171 5.39 30.07 -7.84
CA ASN A 171 4.89 30.50 -9.13
C ASN A 171 4.75 29.28 -10.06
N PRO A 172 3.55 28.98 -10.59
CA PRO A 172 3.35 27.79 -11.44
C PRO A 172 4.18 27.82 -12.74
N LYS A 173 4.59 28.99 -13.22
CA LYS A 173 5.36 29.12 -14.48
C LYS A 173 6.87 29.02 -14.28
N LYS A 174 7.38 29.59 -13.20
CA LYS A 174 8.84 29.72 -12.96
C LYS A 174 9.38 28.80 -11.87
N HIS A 175 8.50 28.23 -11.03
CA HIS A 175 8.86 27.51 -9.82
C HIS A 175 9.70 28.34 -8.84
N ASP A 176 9.48 29.66 -8.84
CA ASP A 176 10.09 30.59 -7.90
C ASP A 176 9.15 30.79 -6.69
N PRO A 177 9.66 30.84 -5.45
CA PRO A 177 8.87 31.20 -4.28
C PRO A 177 8.25 32.60 -4.46
N GLN A 178 6.93 32.70 -4.40
CA GLN A 178 6.20 33.96 -4.48
C GLN A 178 5.94 34.59 -3.11
N SER A 179 5.74 33.78 -2.09
CA SER A 179 5.53 34.27 -0.72
C SER A 179 6.00 33.26 0.31
N ARG A 180 6.45 33.79 1.45
CA ARG A 180 6.69 33.05 2.69
C ARG A 180 5.90 33.72 3.79
N THR A 181 4.96 33.01 4.41
CA THR A 181 4.20 33.51 5.58
C THR A 181 4.57 32.69 6.78
N THR A 182 5.03 33.34 7.84
CA THR A 182 5.30 32.72 9.15
C THR A 182 4.10 32.95 10.05
N HIS A 183 3.63 31.92 10.74
CA HIS A 183 2.57 32.03 11.74
C HIS A 183 3.17 31.73 13.12
N TYR A 184 2.86 32.57 14.13
CA TYR A 184 3.29 32.40 15.52
C TYR A 184 2.12 31.90 16.37
#